data_AF-A0A925UMZ6-F1
#
_entry.id   AF-A0A925UMZ6-F1
#
_cell.length_a   1.000
_cell.length_b   1.000
_cell.length_c   1.000
_cell.angle_alpha   90.00
_cell.angle_beta   90.00
_cell.angle_gamma   90.00
#
_symmetry.space_group_name_H-M   'P 1'
#
loop_
_entity.id
_entity.type
_entity.pdbx_description
1 polymer ?
#
loop_
_entity_poly.entity_id
_entity_poly.type
_entity_poly.pdbx_seq_one_letter_code
_entity_poly.pdbx_strand_id
1 'polypeptide(L)'
;MSKFSIDLNQLQLTINDYKKSIEDFNQLKSNLDNAVEELKTSGWVSGASTQYFSTFKETWKTNMDMHIKILTHLEDCMVKAKVDYDSLYANIPNLGTDL
;
A
#
# COMPACT_ATOMS: atom_id res chain seq x y z
N MET A 1 -4.14 31.78 -21.02
CA MET A 1 -4.36 30.94 -19.81
C MET A 1 -3.72 29.59 -20.07
N SER A 2 -2.76 29.15 -19.26
CA SER A 2 -2.27 27.76 -19.37
C SER A 2 -3.42 26.83 -18.99
N LYS A 3 -3.72 25.87 -19.86
CA LYS A 3 -4.71 24.84 -19.57
C LYS A 3 -4.15 23.99 -18.42
N PHE A 4 -4.76 24.09 -17.24
CA PHE A 4 -4.40 23.22 -16.12
C PHE A 4 -4.70 21.77 -16.54
N SER A 5 -3.68 20.92 -16.57
CA SER A 5 -3.82 19.48 -16.86
C SER A 5 -3.07 18.68 -15.81
N ILE A 6 -3.71 17.61 -15.36
CA ILE A 6 -3.09 16.61 -14.48
C ILE A 6 -2.21 15.72 -15.33
N ASP A 7 -0.99 15.50 -14.85
CA ASP A 7 -0.08 14.52 -15.44
C ASP A 7 -0.49 13.10 -15.01
N LEU A 8 -1.23 12.44 -15.89
CA LEU A 8 -1.72 11.08 -15.66
C LEU A 8 -0.62 10.02 -15.71
N ASN A 9 0.52 10.33 -16.37
CA ASN A 9 1.68 9.44 -16.35
C ASN A 9 2.34 9.49 -14.99
N GLN A 10 2.55 10.69 -14.44
CA GLN A 10 3.10 10.84 -13.10
C GLN A 10 2.18 10.23 -12.04
N LEU A 11 0.86 10.36 -12.18
CA LEU A 11 -0.10 9.69 -11.30
C LEU A 11 0.02 8.16 -11.38
N GLN A 12 0.16 7.60 -12.59
CA GLN A 12 0.35 6.16 -12.78
C GLN A 12 1.67 5.66 -12.19
N LEU A 13 2.75 6.43 -12.32
CA LEU A 13 4.03 6.10 -11.68
C LEU A 13 3.90 6.05 -10.17
N THR A 14 3.24 7.04 -9.57
CA THR A 14 2.99 7.05 -8.11
C THR A 14 2.13 5.87 -7.67
N ILE A 15 1.09 5.49 -8.42
CA ILE A 15 0.30 4.29 -8.14
C ILE A 15 1.20 3.04 -8.12
N ASN A 16 2.11 2.92 -9.09
CA ASN A 16 3.02 1.77 -9.16
C ASN A 16 4.00 1.74 -7.97
N ASP A 17 4.50 2.89 -7.52
CA ASP A 17 5.37 2.99 -6.35
C ASP A 17 4.65 2.53 -5.06
N TYR A 18 3.37 2.87 -4.93
CA TYR A 18 2.54 2.38 -3.82
C TYR A 18 2.31 0.88 -3.88
N LYS A 19 1.98 0.33 -5.06
CA LYS A 19 1.82 -1.12 -5.24
C LYS A 19 3.09 -1.88 -4.84
N LYS A 20 4.24 -1.42 -5.32
CA LYS A 20 5.53 -2.00 -4.97
C LYS A 20 5.80 -1.93 -3.47
N SER A 21 5.54 -0.77 -2.85
CA SER A 21 5.71 -0.63 -1.40
C SER A 21 4.81 -1.59 -0.61
N ILE A 22 3.55 -1.75 -1.02
CA ILE A 22 2.61 -2.70 -0.40
C ILE A 22 3.11 -4.14 -0.54
N GLU A 23 3.63 -4.52 -1.71
CA GLU A 23 4.25 -5.83 -1.94
C GLU A 23 5.46 -6.06 -1.03
N ASP A 24 6.36 -5.08 -0.93
CA ASP A 24 7.54 -5.13 -0.08
C ASP A 24 7.16 -5.29 1.41
N PHE A 25 6.14 -4.56 1.89
CA PHE A 25 5.63 -4.72 3.26
C PHE A 25 5.03 -6.10 3.49
N ASN A 26 4.28 -6.65 2.54
CA ASN A 26 3.73 -8.01 2.64
C ASN A 26 4.83 -9.07 2.67
N GLN A 27 5.87 -8.90 1.84
CA GLN A 27 7.01 -9.81 1.82
C GLN A 27 7.80 -9.74 3.13
N LEU A 28 8.05 -8.53 3.66
CA LEU A 28 8.70 -8.32 4.96
C LEU A 28 7.90 -8.99 6.08
N LYS A 29 6.57 -8.84 6.07
CA LYS A 29 5.64 -9.50 6.99
C LYS A 29 5.82 -11.01 6.97
N SER A 30 5.77 -11.61 5.78
CA SER A 30 5.92 -13.06 5.61
C SER A 30 7.29 -13.57 6.05
N ASN A 31 8.37 -12.86 5.67
CA ASN A 31 9.73 -13.25 6.01
C ASN A 31 9.94 -13.26 7.53
N LEU A 32 9.44 -12.25 8.23
CA LEU A 32 9.62 -12.16 9.66
C LEU A 32 8.73 -13.13 10.44
N ASP A 33 7.50 -13.36 9.97
CA ASP A 33 6.64 -14.41 10.52
C ASP A 33 7.35 -15.78 10.44
N ASN A 34 7.95 -16.11 9.28
CA ASN A 34 8.71 -17.36 9.11
C ASN A 34 9.92 -17.44 10.04
N ALA A 35 10.73 -16.38 10.12
CA ALA A 35 11.89 -16.34 11.01
C ALA A 35 11.51 -16.49 12.49
N VAL A 36 10.36 -15.94 12.90
CA VAL A 36 9.84 -16.08 14.26
C VAL A 36 9.35 -17.51 14.53
N GLU A 37 8.70 -18.17 13.58
CA GLU A 37 8.31 -19.57 13.72
C GLU A 37 9.51 -20.52 13.77
N GLU A 38 10.55 -20.28 12.96
CA GLU A 38 11.83 -21.00 13.05
C GLU A 38 12.46 -20.83 14.44
N LEU A 39 12.46 -19.60 14.98
CA LEU A 39 13.01 -19.32 16.30
C LEU A 39 12.20 -19.97 17.44
N LYS A 40 10.88 -20.11 17.30
CA LYS A 40 10.04 -20.85 18.26
C LYS A 40 10.38 -22.34 18.28
N THR A 41 10.75 -22.90 17.14
CA THR A 41 11.07 -24.33 17.00
C THR A 41 12.55 -24.65 17.25
N SER A 42 13.42 -23.64 17.35
CA SER A 42 14.86 -23.80 17.58
C SER A 42 15.27 -24.22 19.00
N GLY A 43 14.30 -24.50 19.89
CA GLY A 43 14.54 -24.87 21.28
C GLY A 43 14.68 -23.69 22.26
N TRP A 44 14.38 -22.45 21.83
CA TRP A 44 14.35 -21.29 22.74
C TRP A 44 13.07 -21.24 23.58
N VAL A 45 13.05 -22.03 24.66
CA VAL A 45 11.90 -22.10 25.58
C VAL A 45 12.28 -21.46 26.92
N SER A 46 11.88 -20.20 27.12
CA SER A 46 12.12 -19.43 28.34
C SER A 46 11.01 -18.41 28.57
N GLY A 47 10.90 -17.85 29.78
CA GLY A 47 9.96 -16.74 30.03
C GLY A 47 10.20 -15.53 29.11
N ALA A 48 11.46 -15.27 28.76
CA ALA A 48 11.83 -14.20 27.84
C ALA A 48 11.34 -14.48 26.40
N SER A 49 11.42 -15.72 25.92
CA SER A 49 10.94 -16.07 24.58
C SER A 49 9.42 -15.97 24.47
N THR A 50 8.69 -16.42 25.50
CA THR A 50 7.23 -16.24 25.58
C THR A 50 6.83 -14.77 25.48
N GLN A 51 7.46 -13.89 26.27
CA GLN A 51 7.15 -12.45 26.23
C GLN A 51 7.50 -11.83 24.87
N TYR A 52 8.68 -12.16 24.32
CA TYR A 52 9.11 -11.68 23.00
C TYR A 52 8.10 -12.06 21.91
N PHE A 53 7.68 -13.33 21.84
CA PHE A 53 6.73 -13.80 20.82
C PHE A 53 5.33 -13.19 20.97
N SER A 54 4.89 -12.93 22.21
CA SER A 54 3.61 -12.25 22.46
C SER A 54 3.65 -10.80 21.96
N THR A 55 4.68 -10.05 22.37
CA THR A 55 4.86 -8.64 21.96
C THR A 55 5.05 -8.52 20.45
N PHE A 56 5.79 -9.44 19.84
CA PHE A 56 5.97 -9.51 18.39
C PHE A 56 4.62 -9.58 17.66
N LYS A 57 3.74 -10.51 18.08
CA LYS A 57 2.43 -10.71 17.46
C LYS A 57 1.51 -9.51 17.68
N GLU A 58 1.48 -8.96 18.89
CA GLU A 58 0.54 -7.89 19.25
C GLU A 58 0.93 -6.53 18.69
N THR A 59 2.22 -6.20 18.69
CA THR A 59 2.70 -4.85 18.34
C THR A 59 3.13 -4.80 16.90
N TRP A 60 4.10 -5.62 16.51
CA TRP A 60 4.74 -5.49 15.20
C TRP A 60 3.79 -5.85 14.07
N LYS A 61 3.13 -7.00 14.16
CA LYS A 61 2.22 -7.48 13.12
C LYS A 61 1.02 -6.55 12.92
N THR A 62 0.41 -6.11 14.02
CA THR A 62 -0.70 -5.15 14.00
C THR A 62 -0.29 -3.82 13.38
N ASN A 63 0.89 -3.30 13.73
CA ASN A 63 1.37 -2.04 13.16
C ASN A 63 1.65 -2.16 11.66
N MET A 64 2.27 -3.26 11.22
CA MET A 64 2.49 -3.51 9.80
C MET A 64 1.18 -3.63 9.01
N ASP A 65 0.18 -4.31 9.56
CA ASP A 65 -1.15 -4.41 8.95
C ASP A 65 -1.84 -3.05 8.83
N MET A 66 -1.67 -2.18 9.83
CA MET A 66 -2.15 -0.81 9.76
C MET A 66 -1.46 -0.01 8.66
N HIS A 67 -0.13 -0.12 8.53
CA HIS A 67 0.62 0.57 7.47
C HIS A 67 0.20 0.10 6.08
N ILE A 68 0.08 -1.21 5.86
CA ILE A 68 -0.42 -1.79 4.60
C ILE A 68 -1.80 -1.22 4.27
N LYS A 69 -2.73 -1.21 5.25
CA LYS A 69 -4.08 -0.67 5.05
C LYS A 69 -4.09 0.80 4.63
N ILE A 70 -3.24 1.63 5.24
CA ILE A 70 -3.11 3.05 4.90
C ILE A 70 -2.59 3.20 3.47
N LEU A 71 -1.53 2.47 3.11
CA LEU A 71 -0.95 2.51 1.77
C LEU A 71 -1.94 2.06 0.70
N THR A 72 -2.67 0.96 0.93
CA THR A 72 -3.72 0.49 0.02
C THR A 72 -4.82 1.53 -0.15
N HIS A 73 -5.25 2.18 0.93
CA HIS A 73 -6.29 3.21 0.83
C HIS A 73 -5.83 4.43 0.00
N LEU A 74 -4.59 4.85 0.15
CA LEU A 74 -4.02 5.95 -0.63
C LEU A 74 -3.87 5.56 -2.11
N GLU A 75 -3.45 4.33 -2.40
CA GLU A 75 -3.40 3.79 -3.75
C GLU A 75 -4.79 3.76 -4.41
N ASP A 76 -5.81 3.27 -3.71
CA ASP A 76 -7.20 3.25 -4.18
C ASP A 76 -7.70 4.66 -4.54
N CYS A 77 -7.39 5.66 -3.72
CA CYS A 77 -7.76 7.06 -3.97
C CYS A 77 -7.12 7.57 -5.27
N MET A 78 -5.85 7.25 -5.52
CA MET A 78 -5.15 7.65 -6.73
C MET A 78 -5.67 6.92 -7.97
N VAL A 79 -5.99 5.64 -7.86
CA VAL A 79 -6.61 4.85 -8.94
C VAL A 79 -7.96 5.47 -9.33
N LYS A 80 -8.80 5.81 -8.35
CA LYS A 80 -10.09 6.48 -8.59
C LYS A 80 -9.89 7.85 -9.26
N ALA A 81 -9.00 8.67 -8.72
CA ALA A 81 -8.70 9.98 -9.29
C ALA A 81 -8.23 9.86 -10.76
N LYS A 82 -7.39 8.88 -11.08
CA LYS A 82 -6.95 8.62 -12.45
C LYS A 82 -8.13 8.31 -13.37
N VAL A 83 -9.02 7.41 -12.96
CA VAL A 83 -10.24 7.06 -13.73
C VAL A 83 -11.12 8.28 -13.97
N ASP A 84 -11.31 9.13 -12.96
CA ASP A 84 -12.12 10.34 -13.06
C ASP A 84 -11.52 11.35 -14.06
N TYR A 85 -10.20 11.56 -14.00
CA TYR A 85 -9.51 12.44 -14.94
C TYR A 85 -9.44 11.88 -16.37
N ASP A 86 -9.18 10.58 -16.54
CA ASP A 86 -9.24 9.92 -17.85
C ASP A 86 -10.64 10.11 -18.47
N SER A 87 -11.70 9.92 -17.67
CA SER A 87 -13.09 10.10 -18.10
C SER A 87 -13.39 11.57 -18.47
N LEU A 88 -12.90 12.52 -17.67
CA LEU A 88 -13.05 13.94 -17.97
C LEU A 88 -12.38 14.28 -19.30
N TYR A 89 -11.13 13.84 -19.52
CA TYR A 89 -10.37 14.14 -20.73
C TYR A 89 -10.94 13.49 -21.98
N ALA A 90 -11.52 12.29 -21.86
CA ALA A 90 -12.25 11.64 -22.94
C ALA A 90 -13.53 12.40 -23.34
N ASN A 91 -14.16 13.14 -22.40
CA ASN A 91 -15.40 13.88 -22.63
C ASN A 91 -15.18 15.36 -23.02
N ILE A 92 -13.97 15.90 -22.91
CA ILE A 92 -13.62 17.26 -23.37
C ILE A 92 -14.03 17.54 -24.83
N PRO A 93 -13.89 16.60 -25.80
CA PRO A 93 -14.37 16.80 -27.17
C PRO A 93 -15.88 17.07 -27.28
N ASN A 94 -16.68 16.62 -26.30
CA ASN A 94 -18.15 16.76 -26.31
C ASN A 94 -18.67 17.97 -25.50
N LEU A 95 -17.80 18.66 -24.76
CA LEU A 95 -18.19 19.84 -23.97
C LEU A 95 -18.14 21.15 -24.78
N GLY A 96 -17.63 21.12 -26.01
CA GLY A 96 -17.48 22.29 -26.89
C GLY A 96 -18.46 22.35 -28.06
N THR A 97 -19.40 21.41 -28.18
CA THR A 97 -20.38 21.34 -29.29
C THR A 97 -21.79 21.81 -28.92
N ASP A 98 -22.03 22.15 -27.65
CA ASP A 98 -23.35 22.59 -27.14
C ASP A 98 -23.43 24.11 -26.86
N LEU A 99 -22.57 24.92 -27.52
CA LEU A 99 -22.65 26.39 -27.51
C LEU A 99 -22.62 26.97 -28.92
#